data_AF-A0A1B9XWD9-F1
#
_entry.id   AF-A0A1B9XWD9-F1
#
_cell.length_a   1.000
_cell.length_b   1.000
_cell.length_c   1.000
_cell.angle_alpha   90.00
_cell.angle_beta   90.00
_cell.angle_gamma   90.00
#
_symmetry.space_group_name_H-M   'P 1'
#
loop_
_entity.id
_entity.type
_entity.pdbx_description
1 polymer ?
#
loop_
_entity_poly.entity_id
_entity_poly.type
_entity_poly.pdbx_seq_one_letter_code
_entity_poly.pdbx_strand_id
1 'polypeptide(L)'
;MGKNIANTTHTFFFCDGGSCQKAGSEKVVREARAYLRNNELWDTTHTIKTRCNGRCEDAPTCIVSPGEFWYKELTPEKITHIVKGHLNNECPIETELLYKKGWDKQVSNNERAPITPKPFELKNDTELGACFITKGFSSDQYLYPLFLYLKENPDGVTLTMTNQNSIEFNDIESLEYSKKHTLELFTKTTCIPLTIAAVPKDNKELQQAKISSTEYFYKKESQQVGIRFKNKFGEVLGKIAFDSIANKGWEYCRKIQLKNAILNLT
;
A
#
# COMPACT_ATOMS: atom_id res chain seq x y z
N MET A 1 14.77 -18.49 -24.61
CA MET A 1 14.71 -17.62 -25.80
C MET A 1 13.69 -16.51 -25.56
N GLY A 2 14.08 -15.24 -25.77
CA GLY A 2 13.21 -14.08 -25.56
C GLY A 2 12.28 -13.83 -26.76
N LYS A 3 11.14 -13.17 -26.54
CA LYS A 3 10.24 -12.72 -27.60
C LYS A 3 10.81 -11.45 -28.26
N ASN A 4 10.76 -11.35 -29.59
CA ASN A 4 11.06 -10.09 -30.26
C ASN A 4 9.87 -9.13 -30.10
N ILE A 5 10.00 -8.17 -29.18
CA ILE A 5 8.91 -7.24 -28.83
C ILE A 5 8.55 -6.32 -30.00
N ALA A 6 9.46 -6.07 -30.94
CA ALA A 6 9.17 -5.24 -32.13
C ALA A 6 8.08 -5.85 -33.03
N ASN A 7 7.86 -7.16 -32.95
CA ASN A 7 6.82 -7.85 -33.72
C ASN A 7 5.46 -7.85 -33.00
N THR A 8 5.40 -7.35 -31.77
CA THR A 8 4.18 -7.38 -30.96
C THR A 8 3.23 -6.27 -31.40
N THR A 9 1.99 -6.63 -31.74
CA THR A 9 0.92 -5.69 -32.08
C THR A 9 0.12 -5.25 -30.84
N HIS A 10 -0.05 -6.16 -29.88
CA HIS A 10 -0.84 -5.93 -28.66
C HIS A 10 -0.11 -6.45 -27.41
N THR A 11 -0.27 -5.72 -26.31
CA THR A 11 0.21 -6.16 -24.99
C THR A 11 -0.92 -6.18 -23.97
N PHE A 12 -1.09 -7.32 -23.32
CA PHE A 12 -2.05 -7.54 -22.24
C PHE A 12 -1.33 -7.55 -20.89
N PHE A 13 -1.67 -6.62 -20.01
CA PHE A 13 -1.13 -6.48 -18.68
C PHE A 13 -2.12 -7.04 -17.66
N PHE A 14 -1.83 -8.21 -17.12
CA PHE A 14 -2.67 -8.90 -16.15
C PHE A 14 -2.24 -8.56 -14.73
N CYS A 15 -3.17 -8.10 -13.90
CA CYS A 15 -2.90 -7.84 -12.50
C CYS A 15 -2.66 -9.16 -11.74
N ASP A 16 -1.49 -9.26 -11.10
CA ASP A 16 -1.11 -10.35 -10.20
C ASP A 16 -1.02 -9.86 -8.73
N GLY A 17 -1.78 -8.82 -8.41
CA GLY A 17 -1.96 -8.35 -7.03
C GLY A 17 -2.78 -9.34 -6.19
N GLY A 18 -2.63 -9.28 -4.86
CA GLY A 18 -3.25 -10.26 -3.96
C GLY A 18 -4.77 -10.40 -4.07
N SER A 19 -5.50 -9.31 -4.37
CA SER A 19 -6.96 -9.38 -4.61
C SER A 19 -7.29 -10.06 -5.94
N CYS A 20 -6.53 -9.79 -7.00
CA CYS A 20 -6.69 -10.45 -8.31
C CYS A 20 -6.35 -11.94 -8.22
N GLN A 21 -5.30 -12.32 -7.50
CA GLN A 21 -4.96 -13.73 -7.26
C GLN A 21 -6.09 -14.46 -6.53
N LYS A 22 -6.65 -13.86 -5.45
CA LYS A 22 -7.81 -14.41 -4.73
C LYS A 22 -9.05 -14.51 -5.61
N ALA A 23 -9.23 -13.57 -6.53
CA ALA A 23 -10.32 -13.58 -7.51
C ALA A 23 -10.05 -14.48 -8.72
N GLY A 24 -8.96 -15.27 -8.72
CA GLY A 24 -8.69 -16.28 -9.74
C GLY A 24 -7.94 -15.79 -10.98
N SER A 25 -7.18 -14.68 -10.89
CA SER A 25 -6.41 -14.12 -12.02
C SER A 25 -5.48 -15.11 -12.69
N GLU A 26 -4.96 -16.10 -11.96
CA GLU A 26 -4.10 -17.14 -12.55
C GLU A 26 -4.81 -17.95 -13.63
N LYS A 27 -6.10 -18.29 -13.44
CA LYS A 27 -6.89 -19.01 -14.44
C LYS A 27 -7.11 -18.14 -15.68
N VAL A 28 -7.41 -16.86 -15.47
CA VAL A 28 -7.57 -15.85 -16.53
C VAL A 28 -6.30 -15.74 -17.38
N VAL A 29 -5.12 -15.62 -16.75
CA VAL A 29 -3.84 -15.52 -17.45
C VAL A 29 -3.52 -16.81 -18.22
N ARG A 30 -3.77 -17.98 -17.63
CA ARG A 30 -3.51 -19.27 -18.29
C ARG A 30 -4.37 -19.44 -19.52
N GLU A 31 -5.65 -19.12 -19.44
CA GLU A 31 -6.59 -19.25 -20.55
C GLU A 31 -6.18 -18.34 -21.72
N ALA A 32 -5.89 -17.06 -21.44
CA ALA A 32 -5.42 -16.13 -22.45
C ALA A 32 -4.13 -16.62 -23.15
N ARG A 33 -3.16 -17.10 -22.36
CA ARG A 33 -1.89 -17.61 -22.90
C ARG A 33 -2.04 -18.90 -23.69
N ALA A 34 -2.93 -19.80 -23.26
CA ALA A 34 -3.25 -21.03 -23.99
C ALA A 34 -3.88 -20.69 -25.34
N TYR A 35 -4.84 -19.77 -25.37
CA TYR A 35 -5.44 -19.28 -26.62
C TYR A 35 -4.38 -18.73 -27.57
N LEU A 36 -3.50 -17.83 -27.10
CA LEU A 36 -2.44 -17.25 -27.94
C LEU A 36 -1.48 -18.30 -28.51
N ARG A 37 -1.12 -19.32 -27.71
CA ARG A 37 -0.24 -20.41 -28.15
C ARG A 37 -0.88 -21.30 -29.19
N ASN A 38 -2.12 -21.73 -28.94
CA ASN A 38 -2.82 -22.69 -29.81
C ASN A 38 -3.26 -22.08 -31.14
N ASN A 39 -3.20 -20.76 -31.29
CA ASN A 39 -3.59 -20.04 -32.51
C ASN A 39 -2.41 -19.33 -33.18
N GLU A 40 -1.16 -19.68 -32.83
CA GLU A 40 0.07 -19.10 -33.43
C GLU A 40 0.23 -17.58 -33.24
N LEU A 41 -0.52 -16.99 -32.29
CA LEU A 41 -0.52 -15.56 -31.97
C LEU A 41 0.53 -15.19 -30.91
N TRP A 42 1.28 -16.18 -30.42
CA TRP A 42 2.23 -15.95 -29.34
C TRP A 42 3.32 -14.95 -29.70
N ASP A 43 3.90 -15.01 -30.90
CA ASP A 43 5.03 -14.15 -31.23
C ASP A 43 4.63 -12.71 -31.58
N THR A 44 3.37 -12.49 -31.92
CA THR A 44 2.80 -11.17 -32.27
C THR A 44 2.00 -10.52 -31.14
N THR A 45 1.79 -11.22 -30.01
CA THR A 45 1.04 -10.71 -28.85
C THR A 45 1.82 -10.91 -27.55
N HIS A 46 1.97 -9.86 -26.75
CA HIS A 46 2.68 -9.96 -25.47
C HIS A 46 1.72 -10.02 -24.28
N THR A 47 2.11 -10.75 -23.24
CA THR A 47 1.36 -10.86 -21.99
C THR A 47 2.29 -10.65 -20.81
N ILE A 48 1.99 -9.65 -19.98
CA ILE A 48 2.79 -9.27 -18.83
C ILE A 48 1.94 -9.49 -17.58
N LYS A 49 2.50 -10.12 -16.56
CA LYS A 49 1.93 -10.08 -15.21
C LYS A 49 2.48 -8.86 -14.49
N THR A 50 1.62 -8.00 -13.98
CA THR A 50 2.00 -6.83 -13.20
C THR A 50 1.76 -7.06 -11.72
N ARG A 51 2.33 -6.20 -10.86
CA ARG A 51 1.85 -6.06 -9.48
C ARG A 51 0.45 -5.41 -9.47
N CYS A 52 -0.03 -5.04 -8.29
CA CYS A 52 -1.32 -4.38 -8.11
C CYS A 52 -1.45 -3.15 -9.02
N ASN A 53 -2.55 -3.05 -9.76
CA ASN A 53 -2.88 -1.89 -10.59
C ASN A 53 -3.81 -0.88 -9.90
N GLY A 54 -4.03 -1.01 -8.59
CA GLY A 54 -4.82 -0.06 -7.80
C GLY A 54 -6.34 -0.22 -7.87
N ARG A 55 -6.85 -1.23 -8.58
CA ARG A 55 -8.29 -1.53 -8.73
C ARG A 55 -8.64 -2.90 -8.15
N CYS A 56 -8.47 -3.01 -6.83
CA CYS A 56 -8.66 -4.26 -6.09
C CYS A 56 -10.14 -4.69 -5.99
N GLU A 57 -11.04 -3.73 -5.99
CA GLU A 57 -12.49 -3.86 -5.97
C GLU A 57 -13.08 -4.38 -7.29
N ASP A 58 -12.32 -4.24 -8.38
CA ASP A 58 -12.70 -4.65 -9.74
C ASP A 58 -11.95 -5.93 -10.20
N ALA A 59 -11.33 -6.63 -9.27
CA ALA A 59 -10.49 -7.78 -9.54
C ALA A 59 -11.26 -8.98 -10.15
N PRO A 60 -10.64 -9.78 -11.06
CA PRO A 60 -9.34 -9.56 -11.69
C PRO A 60 -9.37 -8.50 -12.80
N THR A 61 -8.29 -7.74 -12.94
CA THR A 61 -8.17 -6.69 -13.97
C THR A 61 -7.12 -7.01 -15.04
N CYS A 62 -7.32 -6.47 -16.24
CA CYS A 62 -6.36 -6.51 -17.35
C CYS A 62 -6.35 -5.18 -18.08
N ILE A 63 -5.18 -4.70 -18.48
CA ILE A 63 -5.02 -3.52 -19.32
C ILE A 63 -4.56 -3.99 -20.70
N VAL A 64 -5.17 -3.50 -21.77
CA VAL A 64 -4.76 -3.80 -23.15
C VAL A 64 -4.21 -2.55 -23.82
N SER A 65 -3.05 -2.71 -24.43
CA SER A 65 -2.37 -1.70 -25.26
C SER A 65 -2.20 -2.24 -26.68
N PRO A 66 -2.37 -1.40 -27.73
CA PRO A 66 -2.67 0.04 -27.71
C PRO A 66 -4.12 0.38 -27.29
N GLY A 67 -4.37 1.65 -26.96
CA GLY A 67 -5.72 2.18 -26.64
C GLY A 67 -6.08 2.28 -25.15
N GLU A 68 -5.25 1.70 -24.27
CA GLU A 68 -5.40 1.77 -22.80
C GLU A 68 -6.79 1.32 -22.33
N PHE A 69 -7.22 0.15 -22.79
CA PHE A 69 -8.48 -0.46 -22.37
C PHE A 69 -8.28 -1.17 -21.03
N TRP A 70 -8.98 -0.73 -20.00
CA TRP A 70 -9.00 -1.37 -18.70
C TRP A 70 -10.23 -2.26 -18.60
N TYR A 71 -10.02 -3.53 -18.29
CA TYR A 71 -11.06 -4.52 -18.05
C TYR A 71 -11.12 -4.89 -16.57
N LYS A 72 -12.31 -5.25 -16.11
CA LYS A 72 -12.63 -5.63 -14.72
C LYS A 72 -13.32 -6.98 -14.65
N GLU A 73 -13.36 -7.57 -13.46
CA GLU A 73 -14.16 -8.76 -13.12
C GLU A 73 -13.97 -9.91 -14.12
N LEU A 74 -12.72 -10.12 -14.53
CA LEU A 74 -12.38 -11.09 -15.57
C LEU A 74 -12.56 -12.53 -15.12
N THR A 75 -13.10 -13.33 -16.04
CA THR A 75 -13.13 -14.80 -15.97
C THR A 75 -12.32 -15.38 -17.15
N PRO A 76 -11.97 -16.67 -17.14
CA PRO A 76 -11.35 -17.34 -18.29
C PRO A 76 -12.12 -17.16 -19.60
N GLU A 77 -13.46 -17.16 -19.54
CA GLU A 77 -14.32 -17.00 -20.72
C GLU A 77 -14.25 -15.56 -21.24
N LYS A 78 -14.40 -14.57 -20.34
CA LYS A 78 -14.34 -13.15 -20.70
C LYS A 78 -13.01 -12.78 -21.34
N ILE A 79 -11.89 -13.23 -20.77
CA ILE A 79 -10.58 -12.88 -21.30
C ILE A 79 -10.33 -13.48 -22.68
N THR A 80 -10.79 -14.71 -22.94
CA THR A 80 -10.69 -15.30 -24.28
C THR A 80 -11.46 -14.49 -25.31
N HIS A 81 -12.64 -13.99 -24.94
CA HIS A 81 -13.41 -13.11 -25.82
C HIS A 81 -12.71 -11.77 -26.05
N ILE A 82 -12.14 -11.17 -25.00
CA ILE A 82 -11.38 -9.91 -25.08
C ILE A 82 -10.14 -10.05 -25.96
N VAL A 83 -9.36 -11.14 -25.80
CA VAL A 83 -8.17 -11.39 -26.62
C VAL A 83 -8.55 -11.54 -28.09
N LYS A 84 -9.58 -12.34 -28.39
CA LYS A 84 -10.11 -12.46 -29.76
C LYS A 84 -10.52 -11.12 -30.35
N GLY A 85 -11.29 -10.33 -29.59
CA GLY A 85 -11.78 -9.04 -30.04
C GLY A 85 -10.64 -8.08 -30.42
N HIS A 86 -9.60 -7.98 -29.59
CA HIS A 86 -8.48 -7.07 -29.85
C HIS A 86 -7.67 -7.52 -31.06
N LEU A 87 -7.44 -8.82 -31.19
CA LEU A 87 -6.61 -9.36 -32.27
C LEU A 87 -7.34 -9.42 -33.62
N ASN A 88 -8.68 -9.48 -33.62
CA ASN A 88 -9.50 -9.47 -34.83
C ASN A 88 -10.04 -8.07 -35.20
N ASN A 89 -9.65 -7.01 -34.47
CA ASN A 89 -10.20 -5.66 -34.60
C ASN A 89 -11.72 -5.55 -34.36
N GLU A 90 -12.29 -6.42 -33.54
CA GLU A 90 -13.71 -6.43 -33.14
C GLU A 90 -13.93 -5.71 -31.78
N CYS A 91 -12.94 -4.92 -31.35
CA CYS A 91 -12.92 -4.26 -30.04
C CYS A 91 -13.65 -2.92 -29.98
N PRO A 92 -14.05 -2.46 -28.76
CA PRO A 92 -13.98 -3.15 -27.47
C PRO A 92 -15.32 -3.78 -27.02
N ILE A 93 -15.26 -4.79 -26.15
CA ILE A 93 -16.45 -5.33 -25.45
C ILE A 93 -16.81 -4.37 -24.31
N GLU A 94 -17.73 -3.44 -24.56
CA GLU A 94 -18.00 -2.32 -23.66
C GLU A 94 -18.54 -2.73 -22.29
N THR A 95 -19.25 -3.85 -22.19
CA THR A 95 -19.83 -4.35 -20.93
C THR A 95 -18.79 -4.73 -19.89
N GLU A 96 -17.58 -5.10 -20.33
CA GLU A 96 -16.49 -5.56 -19.46
C GLU A 96 -15.45 -4.45 -19.16
N LEU A 97 -15.62 -3.26 -19.76
CA LEU A 97 -14.71 -2.14 -19.55
C LEU A 97 -14.90 -1.50 -18.18
N LEU A 98 -13.77 -1.29 -17.50
CA LEU A 98 -13.64 -0.37 -16.39
C LEU A 98 -13.39 1.06 -16.92
N TYR A 99 -12.52 1.20 -17.92
CA TYR A 99 -12.12 2.48 -18.48
C TYR A 99 -11.56 2.30 -19.89
N LYS A 100 -11.70 3.33 -20.73
CA LYS A 100 -10.93 3.49 -21.97
C LYS A 100 -10.54 4.96 -22.14
N LYS A 101 -9.43 5.19 -22.84
CA LYS A 101 -8.97 6.54 -23.14
C LYS A 101 -10.08 7.36 -23.81
N GLY A 102 -10.30 8.58 -23.31
CA GLY A 102 -11.36 9.47 -23.77
C GLY A 102 -12.65 9.44 -22.94
N TRP A 103 -12.75 8.56 -21.93
CA TRP A 103 -13.81 8.64 -20.93
C TRP A 103 -13.46 9.66 -19.84
N ASP A 104 -14.46 10.41 -19.37
CA ASP A 104 -14.32 11.36 -18.26
C ASP A 104 -14.14 10.66 -16.90
N LYS A 105 -14.67 9.44 -16.80
CA LYS A 105 -14.72 8.66 -15.56
C LYS A 105 -14.73 7.17 -15.86
N GLN A 106 -14.14 6.40 -14.95
CA GLN A 106 -14.25 4.94 -14.96
C GLN A 106 -15.67 4.48 -14.58
N VAL A 107 -16.00 3.25 -14.96
CA VAL A 107 -17.25 2.59 -14.64
C VAL A 107 -16.95 1.40 -13.75
N SER A 108 -17.22 1.51 -12.45
CA SER A 108 -17.11 0.41 -11.49
C SER A 108 -18.45 0.19 -10.78
N ASN A 109 -18.84 -1.08 -10.61
CA ASN A 109 -20.00 -1.46 -9.81
C ASN A 109 -19.64 -1.61 -8.33
N ASN A 110 -18.35 -1.57 -8.00
CA ASN A 110 -17.80 -1.88 -6.69
C ASN A 110 -16.98 -0.71 -6.12
N GLU A 111 -17.23 0.52 -6.59
CA GLU A 111 -16.46 1.69 -6.20
C GLU A 111 -16.48 1.90 -4.68
N ARG A 112 -15.31 2.11 -4.09
CA ARG A 112 -15.16 2.28 -2.64
C ARG A 112 -14.79 3.72 -2.34
N ALA A 113 -15.48 4.30 -1.36
CA ALA A 113 -15.09 5.60 -0.83
C ALA A 113 -13.65 5.56 -0.29
N PRO A 114 -12.83 6.59 -0.54
CA PRO A 114 -11.50 6.68 0.04
C PRO A 114 -11.57 6.61 1.56
N ILE A 115 -10.74 5.75 2.16
CA ILE A 115 -10.59 5.74 3.62
C ILE A 115 -9.87 7.03 4.04
N THR A 116 -10.47 7.74 4.99
CA THR A 116 -9.90 8.93 5.61
C THR A 116 -9.73 8.72 7.11
N PRO A 117 -8.57 9.11 7.70
CA PRO A 117 -8.39 9.13 9.14
C PRO A 117 -9.50 9.93 9.83
N LYS A 118 -9.97 9.43 10.98
CA LYS A 118 -11.00 10.12 11.77
C LYS A 118 -10.39 11.35 12.46
N PRO A 119 -11.21 12.34 12.85
CA PRO A 119 -10.77 13.41 13.76
C PRO A 119 -10.17 12.84 15.05
N PHE A 120 -9.35 13.64 15.74
CA PHE A 120 -8.87 13.28 17.05
C PHE A 120 -10.01 13.23 18.07
N GLU A 121 -9.99 12.21 18.92
CA GLU A 121 -10.97 12.02 20.00
C GLU A 121 -10.27 12.14 21.35
N LEU A 122 -10.86 12.88 22.29
CA LEU A 122 -10.36 12.96 23.66
C LEU A 122 -10.61 11.63 24.39
N LYS A 123 -9.55 11.05 24.97
CA LYS A 123 -9.59 9.79 25.73
C LYS A 123 -8.68 9.84 26.94
N ASN A 124 -9.07 9.12 27.99
CA ASN A 124 -8.18 8.75 29.08
C ASN A 124 -7.54 7.41 28.72
N ASP A 125 -6.35 7.47 28.12
CA ASP A 125 -5.59 6.30 27.72
C ASP A 125 -4.79 5.77 28.91
N THR A 126 -4.74 4.45 29.07
CA THR A 126 -4.07 3.81 30.21
C THR A 126 -2.57 4.10 30.29
N GLU A 127 -1.94 4.41 29.16
CA GLU A 127 -0.50 4.63 29.05
C GLU A 127 -0.15 6.11 28.79
N LEU A 128 -1.01 6.83 28.06
CA LEU A 128 -0.78 8.23 27.69
C LEU A 128 -1.49 9.24 28.60
N GLY A 129 -2.37 8.78 29.50
CA GLY A 129 -3.23 9.65 30.30
C GLY A 129 -4.29 10.35 29.47
N ALA A 130 -4.72 11.54 29.90
CA ALA A 130 -5.66 12.37 29.15
C ALA A 130 -5.02 12.90 27.86
N CYS A 131 -5.47 12.39 26.71
CA CYS A 131 -4.92 12.73 25.40
C CYS A 131 -5.98 12.79 24.30
N PHE A 132 -5.72 13.60 23.29
CA PHE A 132 -6.43 13.53 22.02
C PHE A 132 -5.74 12.48 21.16
N ILE A 133 -6.48 11.52 20.60
CA ILE A 133 -5.91 10.41 19.83
C ILE A 133 -6.71 10.12 18.56
N THR A 134 -6.02 9.82 17.47
CA THR A 134 -6.60 9.30 16.22
C THR A 134 -5.74 8.16 15.66
N LYS A 135 -6.21 7.53 14.59
CA LYS A 135 -5.51 6.45 13.87
C LYS A 135 -5.24 6.85 12.43
N GLY A 136 -4.00 6.70 12.00
CA GLY A 136 -3.61 6.78 10.60
C GLY A 136 -3.49 5.40 9.96
N PHE A 137 -2.86 5.35 8.80
CA PHE A 137 -2.59 4.12 8.07
C PHE A 137 -1.34 3.41 8.63
N SER A 138 -1.26 2.09 8.45
CA SER A 138 -0.15 1.27 8.98
C SER A 138 0.44 0.31 7.95
N SER A 139 0.18 0.54 6.66
CA SER A 139 0.89 -0.20 5.61
C SER A 139 2.27 0.40 5.39
N ASP A 140 3.18 -0.40 4.84
CA ASP A 140 4.49 0.02 4.34
C ASP A 140 4.43 1.26 3.42
N GLN A 141 3.40 1.41 2.59
CA GLN A 141 3.18 2.60 1.76
C GLN A 141 3.04 3.92 2.54
N TYR A 142 2.75 3.85 3.84
CA TYR A 142 2.65 5.02 4.73
C TYR A 142 3.79 5.06 5.74
N LEU A 143 4.14 3.91 6.34
CA LEU A 143 5.20 3.83 7.34
C LEU A 143 6.59 4.03 6.74
N TYR A 144 6.89 3.48 5.57
CA TYR A 144 8.22 3.64 4.97
C TYR A 144 8.50 5.12 4.61
N PRO A 145 7.60 5.85 3.92
CA PRO A 145 7.78 7.29 3.72
C PRO A 145 7.85 8.10 5.02
N LEU A 146 7.12 7.71 6.07
CA LEU A 146 7.22 8.36 7.38
C LEU A 146 8.65 8.27 7.92
N PHE A 147 9.23 7.06 7.98
CA PHE A 147 10.58 6.89 8.51
C PHE A 147 11.66 7.55 7.63
N LEU A 148 11.51 7.56 6.30
CA LEU A 148 12.38 8.33 5.41
C LEU A 148 12.30 9.83 5.70
N TYR A 149 11.09 10.38 5.82
CA TYR A 149 10.89 11.80 6.09
C TYR A 149 11.51 12.21 7.44
N LEU A 150 11.31 11.39 8.47
CA LEU A 150 11.88 11.64 9.80
C LEU A 150 13.41 11.54 9.81
N LYS A 151 14.01 10.67 8.98
CA LYS A 151 15.47 10.64 8.82
C LYS A 151 16.02 11.89 8.17
N GLU A 152 15.29 12.44 7.19
CA GLU A 152 15.66 13.70 6.52
C GLU A 152 15.39 14.93 7.40
N ASN A 153 14.49 14.81 8.39
CA ASN A 153 14.09 15.88 9.31
C ASN A 153 14.14 15.39 10.78
N PRO A 154 15.34 15.04 11.30
CA PRO A 154 15.48 14.31 12.57
C PRO A 154 15.34 15.18 13.82
N ASP A 155 15.42 16.50 13.69
CA ASP A 155 15.45 17.42 14.83
C ASP A 155 14.21 17.31 15.71
N GLY A 156 14.42 17.11 17.02
CA GLY A 156 13.35 17.02 18.00
C GLY A 156 12.49 15.76 17.87
N VAL A 157 13.00 14.70 17.24
CA VAL A 157 12.29 13.42 17.06
C VAL A 157 13.01 12.30 17.79
N THR A 158 12.32 11.69 18.77
CA THR A 158 12.84 10.58 19.57
C THR A 158 12.04 9.30 19.29
N LEU A 159 12.71 8.17 19.04
CA LEU A 159 12.12 6.83 18.93
C LEU A 159 12.36 6.02 20.20
N THR A 160 11.33 5.39 20.74
CA THR A 160 11.41 4.46 21.88
C THR A 160 10.74 3.14 21.51
N MET A 161 11.46 2.03 21.54
CA MET A 161 10.90 0.68 21.36
C MET A 161 10.67 0.01 22.72
N THR A 162 9.67 -0.86 22.86
CA THR A 162 9.23 -1.42 24.16
C THR A 162 10.34 -2.12 24.97
N ASN A 163 11.42 -2.58 24.32
CA ASN A 163 12.56 -3.27 24.95
C ASN A 163 13.91 -2.60 24.66
N GLN A 164 13.94 -1.31 24.31
CA GLN A 164 15.17 -0.60 23.99
C GLN A 164 15.16 0.80 24.61
N ASN A 165 16.35 1.36 24.82
CA ASN A 165 16.49 2.75 25.20
C ASN A 165 15.94 3.66 24.11
N SER A 166 15.45 4.83 24.51
CA SER A 166 15.12 5.90 23.59
C SER A 166 16.35 6.32 22.78
N ILE A 167 16.17 6.56 21.49
CA ILE A 167 17.19 7.07 20.58
C ILE A 167 16.68 8.32 19.88
N GLU A 168 17.56 9.27 19.62
CA GLU A 168 17.24 10.41 18.77
C GLU A 168 17.30 9.98 17.30
N PHE A 169 16.41 10.50 16.45
CA PHE A 169 16.49 10.24 15.01
C PHE A 169 17.78 10.78 14.38
N ASN A 170 18.43 11.74 15.04
CA ASN A 170 19.76 12.23 14.70
C ASN A 170 20.84 11.13 14.78
N ASP A 171 20.64 10.11 15.61
CA ASP A 171 21.58 8.99 15.77
C ASP A 171 21.35 7.86 14.74
N ILE A 172 20.28 7.94 13.95
CA ILE A 172 20.02 6.99 12.86
C ILE A 172 20.91 7.39 11.69
N GLU A 173 21.85 6.53 11.31
CA GLU A 173 22.79 6.76 10.20
C GLU A 173 22.17 6.40 8.86
N SER A 174 21.42 5.29 8.80
CA SER A 174 20.79 4.81 7.57
C SER A 174 19.50 4.03 7.81
N LEU A 175 18.71 3.90 6.75
CA LEU A 175 17.49 3.10 6.70
C LEU A 175 17.59 2.13 5.53
N GLU A 176 17.35 0.85 5.78
CA GLU A 176 17.31 -0.16 4.73
C GLU A 176 15.97 -0.91 4.73
N TYR A 177 15.33 -0.99 3.57
CA TYR A 177 14.10 -1.75 3.39
C TYR A 177 14.25 -2.81 2.29
N SER A 178 15.33 -3.58 2.36
CA SER A 178 15.63 -4.68 1.44
C SER A 178 14.93 -5.99 1.84
N LYS A 179 14.64 -6.17 3.15
CA LYS A 179 13.94 -7.34 3.67
C LYS A 179 12.46 -7.30 3.34
N LYS A 180 11.91 -8.45 2.99
CA LYS A 180 10.51 -8.63 2.54
C LYS A 180 9.46 -7.98 3.45
N HIS A 181 9.68 -7.99 4.78
CA HIS A 181 8.69 -7.54 5.76
C HIS A 181 9.15 -6.40 6.67
N THR A 182 10.46 -6.14 6.69
CA THR A 182 11.12 -5.44 7.80
C THR A 182 11.92 -4.27 7.26
N LEU A 183 11.63 -3.08 7.76
CA LEU A 183 12.47 -1.90 7.66
C LEU A 183 13.49 -1.95 8.79
N GLU A 184 14.75 -1.68 8.50
CA GLU A 184 15.83 -1.64 9.48
C GLU A 184 16.36 -0.22 9.61
N LEU A 185 16.38 0.30 10.84
CA LEU A 185 17.02 1.56 11.18
C LEU A 185 18.37 1.27 11.82
N PHE A 186 19.45 1.76 11.22
CA PHE A 186 20.81 1.54 11.72
C PHE A 186 21.32 2.77 12.44
N THR A 187 21.83 2.56 13.64
CA THR A 187 22.68 3.51 14.37
C THR A 187 24.13 3.00 14.35
N LYS A 188 25.05 3.76 14.95
CA LYS A 188 26.45 3.33 15.11
C LYS A 188 26.63 1.99 15.81
N THR A 189 25.72 1.62 16.71
CA THR A 189 25.89 0.50 17.63
C THR A 189 24.76 -0.52 17.56
N THR A 190 23.62 -0.17 16.98
CA THR A 190 22.41 -1.00 16.99
C THR A 190 21.68 -0.99 15.66
N CYS A 191 20.93 -2.07 15.42
CA CYS A 191 19.91 -2.14 14.37
C CYS A 191 18.55 -2.29 15.02
N ILE A 192 17.59 -1.48 14.58
CA ILE A 192 16.21 -1.47 15.07
C ILE A 192 15.29 -1.98 13.96
N PRO A 193 14.83 -3.23 14.03
CA PRO A 193 13.94 -3.79 13.03
C PRO A 193 12.47 -3.40 13.28
N LEU A 194 11.79 -2.98 12.23
CA LEU A 194 10.37 -2.59 12.22
C LEU A 194 9.63 -3.40 11.17
N THR A 195 8.73 -4.29 11.61
CA THR A 195 7.91 -5.07 10.68
C THR A 195 6.73 -4.24 10.19
N ILE A 196 6.85 -3.67 8.99
CA ILE A 196 5.87 -2.71 8.42
C ILE A 196 5.11 -3.25 7.21
N ALA A 197 5.61 -4.29 6.54
CA ALA A 197 4.95 -4.87 5.37
C ALA A 197 3.80 -5.81 5.76
N ALA A 198 3.01 -6.22 4.76
CA ALA A 198 2.06 -7.32 4.95
C ALA A 198 2.79 -8.64 5.28
N VAL A 199 2.33 -9.35 6.31
CA VAL A 199 2.92 -10.63 6.77
C VAL A 199 1.91 -11.78 6.66
N PRO A 200 2.36 -13.04 6.50
CA PRO A 200 1.48 -14.22 6.42
C PRO A 200 0.62 -14.38 7.67
N LYS A 201 -0.65 -14.80 7.51
CA LYS A 201 -1.61 -14.92 8.62
C LYS A 201 -1.27 -16.05 9.61
N ASP A 202 -0.63 -17.08 9.09
CA ASP A 202 -0.19 -18.31 9.75
C ASP A 202 1.12 -18.14 10.53
N ASN A 203 1.93 -17.13 10.21
CA ASN A 203 3.16 -16.84 10.96
C ASN A 203 2.87 -15.97 12.20
N LYS A 204 2.75 -16.59 13.37
CA LYS A 204 2.42 -15.90 14.63
C LYS A 204 3.47 -14.86 15.04
N GLU A 205 4.74 -15.17 14.91
CA GLU A 205 5.86 -14.28 15.30
C GLU A 205 5.84 -12.99 14.48
N LEU A 206 5.74 -13.09 13.15
CA LEU A 206 5.62 -11.91 12.28
C LEU A 206 4.35 -11.12 12.56
N GLN A 207 3.25 -11.79 12.90
CA GLN A 207 1.99 -11.13 13.25
C GLN A 207 2.07 -10.37 14.59
N GLN A 208 2.90 -10.84 15.53
CA GLN A 208 3.20 -10.14 16.79
C GLN A 208 4.12 -8.94 16.56
N ALA A 209 5.14 -9.09 15.70
CA ALA A 209 6.09 -8.03 15.40
C ALA A 209 5.52 -6.92 14.49
N LYS A 210 4.50 -7.22 13.68
CA LYS A 210 3.97 -6.29 12.68
C LYS A 210 3.24 -5.10 13.31
N ILE A 211 3.66 -3.89 12.95
CA ILE A 211 2.91 -2.66 13.19
C ILE A 211 1.59 -2.76 12.41
N SER A 212 0.49 -2.87 13.14
CA SER A 212 -0.86 -3.06 12.59
C SER A 212 -1.81 -1.93 12.95
N SER A 213 -1.45 -1.10 13.93
CA SER A 213 -2.16 0.12 14.29
C SER A 213 -1.14 1.23 14.56
N THR A 214 -1.34 2.38 13.93
CA THR A 214 -0.53 3.58 14.08
C THR A 214 -1.42 4.68 14.63
N GLU A 215 -1.26 4.97 15.91
CA GLU A 215 -2.02 5.98 16.64
C GLU A 215 -1.22 7.27 16.71
N TYR A 216 -1.88 8.40 16.49
CA TYR A 216 -1.28 9.72 16.63
C TYR A 216 -1.95 10.39 17.83
N PHE A 217 -1.15 10.98 18.71
CA PHE A 217 -1.66 11.53 19.96
C PHE A 217 -1.11 12.93 20.26
N TYR A 218 -1.90 13.68 21.02
CA TYR A 218 -1.53 14.92 21.71
C TYR A 218 -1.87 14.76 23.19
N LYS A 219 -0.88 14.81 24.08
CA LYS A 219 -1.08 14.72 25.53
C LYS A 219 -1.49 16.09 26.07
N LYS A 220 -2.58 16.14 26.83
CA LYS A 220 -3.16 17.42 27.28
C LYS A 220 -2.27 18.14 28.30
N GLU A 221 -1.69 17.39 29.24
CA GLU A 221 -0.89 17.94 30.34
C GLU A 221 0.49 18.40 29.87
N SER A 222 1.21 17.55 29.16
CA SER A 222 2.59 17.86 28.72
C SER A 222 2.66 18.58 27.37
N GLN A 223 1.53 18.71 26.65
CA GLN A 223 1.46 19.20 25.26
C GLN A 223 2.33 18.42 24.26
N GLN A 224 2.84 17.26 24.66
CA GLN A 224 3.66 16.40 23.81
C GLN A 224 2.79 15.75 22.74
N VAL A 225 3.30 15.77 21.50
CA VAL A 225 2.71 15.05 20.37
C VAL A 225 3.57 13.86 19.99
N GLY A 226 2.95 12.84 19.40
CA GLY A 226 3.67 11.64 19.05
C GLY A 226 2.86 10.61 18.30
N ILE A 227 3.54 9.51 18.00
CA ILE A 227 3.01 8.33 17.33
C ILE A 227 3.17 7.15 18.27
N ARG A 228 2.17 6.28 18.37
CA ARG A 228 2.26 5.00 19.06
C ARG A 228 1.96 3.87 18.09
N PHE A 229 2.89 2.94 17.99
CA PHE A 229 2.76 1.74 17.18
C PHE A 229 2.26 0.58 18.03
N LYS A 230 1.23 -0.12 17.53
CA LYS A 230 0.71 -1.34 18.15
C LYS A 230 0.64 -2.46 17.13
N ASN A 231 0.79 -3.69 17.61
CA ASN A 231 0.50 -4.86 16.80
C ASN A 231 -1.01 -5.12 16.72
N LYS A 232 -1.40 -6.20 16.02
CA LYS A 232 -2.83 -6.54 15.83
C LYS A 232 -3.53 -6.97 17.13
N PHE A 233 -2.78 -7.33 18.15
CA PHE A 233 -3.28 -7.76 19.46
C PHE A 233 -3.44 -6.57 20.42
N GLY A 234 -3.07 -5.36 19.99
CA GLY A 234 -3.15 -4.15 20.80
C GLY A 234 -1.91 -3.90 21.67
N GLU A 235 -0.90 -4.77 21.59
CA GLU A 235 0.37 -4.62 22.32
C GLU A 235 1.19 -3.48 21.71
N VAL A 236 1.77 -2.64 22.56
CA VAL A 236 2.61 -1.50 22.15
C VAL A 236 3.97 -2.02 21.70
N LEU A 237 4.37 -1.63 20.50
CA LEU A 237 5.66 -1.99 19.90
C LEU A 237 6.71 -0.88 20.07
N GLY A 238 6.26 0.37 20.06
CA GLY A 238 7.12 1.54 20.20
C GLY A 238 6.36 2.85 20.04
N LYS A 239 7.06 3.95 20.27
CA LYS A 239 6.55 5.31 20.18
C LYS A 239 7.56 6.22 19.51
N ILE A 240 7.05 7.22 18.79
CA ILE A 240 7.81 8.39 18.38
C ILE A 240 7.29 9.57 19.18
N ALA A 241 8.18 10.33 19.80
CA ALA A 241 7.86 11.60 20.44
C ALA A 241 8.43 12.74 19.60
N PHE A 242 7.64 13.80 19.45
CA PHE A 242 8.12 15.06 18.92
C PHE A 242 8.25 16.06 20.06
N ASP A 243 9.28 16.89 20.01
CA ASP A 243 9.58 17.91 21.01
C ASP A 243 8.49 19.00 21.14
N SER A 244 7.75 19.26 20.05
CA SER A 244 6.75 20.31 19.99
C SER A 244 5.65 20.05 18.95
N ILE A 245 4.51 20.72 19.08
CA ILE A 245 3.43 20.71 18.09
C ILE A 245 3.80 21.40 16.77
N ALA A 246 4.86 22.21 16.76
CA ALA A 246 5.40 22.88 15.58
C ALA A 246 6.53 22.07 14.92
N ASN A 247 6.84 20.88 15.43
CA ASN A 247 7.87 20.02 14.86
C ASN A 247 7.52 19.64 13.41
N LYS A 248 8.48 19.76 12.48
CA LYS A 248 8.29 19.46 11.06
C LYS A 248 7.80 18.02 10.82
N GLY A 249 8.33 17.06 11.58
CA GLY A 249 7.89 15.67 11.55
C GLY A 249 6.43 15.51 11.94
N TRP A 250 5.98 16.25 12.96
CA TRP A 250 4.56 16.26 13.35
C TRP A 250 3.67 16.93 12.30
N GLU A 251 4.09 18.06 11.72
CA GLU A 251 3.36 18.72 10.63
C GLU A 251 3.19 17.81 9.41
N TYR A 252 4.26 17.09 9.04
CA TYR A 252 4.20 16.06 8.00
C TYR A 252 3.19 14.97 8.35
N CYS A 253 3.18 14.49 9.59
CA CYS A 253 2.21 13.50 10.04
C CYS A 253 0.77 13.99 9.90
N ARG A 254 0.49 15.23 10.33
CA ARG A 254 -0.84 15.83 10.19
C ARG A 254 -1.27 15.95 8.74
N LYS A 255 -0.39 16.45 7.88
CA LYS A 255 -0.71 16.73 6.47
C LYS A 255 -0.81 15.46 5.63
N ILE A 256 0.18 14.58 5.71
CA ILE A 256 0.36 13.44 4.81
C ILE A 256 -0.24 12.17 5.40
N GLN A 257 0.14 11.82 6.64
CA GLN A 257 -0.27 10.56 7.25
C GLN A 257 -1.73 10.59 7.72
N LEU A 258 -2.19 11.76 8.19
CA LEU A 258 -3.54 11.97 8.70
C LEU A 258 -4.46 12.70 7.71
N LYS A 259 -3.98 13.09 6.52
CA LYS A 259 -4.75 13.83 5.52
C LYS A 259 -5.49 15.05 6.09
N ASN A 260 -4.81 15.81 6.97
CA ASN A 260 -5.36 16.95 7.70
C ASN A 260 -6.55 16.60 8.61
N ALA A 261 -6.56 15.41 9.21
CA ALA A 261 -7.55 15.09 10.25
C ALA A 261 -7.60 16.19 11.32
N ILE A 262 -8.83 16.58 11.67
CA ILE A 262 -9.07 17.72 12.58
C ILE A 262 -8.60 17.34 13.99
N LEU A 263 -7.69 18.15 14.52
CA LEU A 263 -7.32 18.18 15.93
C LEU A 263 -7.99 19.39 16.56
N ASN A 264 -9.14 19.17 17.20
CA ASN A 264 -9.80 20.22 17.96
C ASN A 264 -9.35 20.13 19.41
N LEU A 265 -8.61 21.15 19.88
CA LEU A 265 -8.06 21.19 21.24
C LEU A 265 -9.03 21.83 22.26
N THR A 266 -10.20 22.29 21.80
CA THR A 266 -11.26 22.83 22.67
C THR A 266 -12.03 21.72 23.38
#